data_AF-A0A8J7WV29-F1
#
_entry.id   AF-A0A8J7WV29-F1
#
_cell.length_a   1.000
_cell.length_b   1.000
_cell.length_c   1.000
_cell.angle_alpha   90.00
_cell.angle_beta   90.00
_cell.angle_gamma   90.00
#
_symmetry.space_group_name_H-M   'P 1'
#
loop_
_entity.id
_entity.type
_entity.pdbx_description
1 polymer ?
#
loop_
_entity_poly.entity_id
_entity_poly.type
_entity_poly.pdbx_seq_one_letter_code
_entity_poly.pdbx_strand_id
1 'polypeptide(L)'
;MSEQSNEYDNLWKMIPEIWFLVHIEIQAQPQSGFEKRMFVYNYRIFDLYDHEVVSLAVLADNDPNWRPHGFRYGDFGSLTSLEFPVVKISDYDFGDSWRHDVLFEGLLVKEKGARYPKCLGGERACPPEDCGGVSGYYELLDILKDPKHEEYEEMISWLKGHFKNYHPYDPEVFKPEKVRFSNPTTRWKKAFQRD
;
A
#
# COMPACT_ATOMS: atom_id res chain seq x y z
N MET A 1 -1.15 40.63 38.94
CA MET A 1 -0.26 39.54 38.49
C MET A 1 -0.73 39.12 37.12
N SER A 2 0.20 39.15 36.18
CA SER A 2 0.01 39.09 34.73
C SER A 2 -0.56 37.76 34.23
N GLU A 3 -1.62 37.83 33.43
CA GLU A 3 -1.93 36.82 32.43
C GLU A 3 -0.80 36.83 31.39
N GLN A 4 0.14 35.88 31.53
CA GLN A 4 1.05 35.56 30.45
C GLN A 4 0.25 34.78 29.40
N SER A 5 -0.17 35.50 28.35
CA SER A 5 -0.66 34.92 27.10
C SER A 5 0.40 33.93 26.61
N ASN A 6 0.05 32.65 26.59
CA ASN A 6 0.98 31.57 26.27
C ASN A 6 1.36 31.67 24.78
N GLU A 7 2.61 32.03 24.52
CA GLU A 7 3.21 32.21 23.18
C GLU A 7 3.10 30.96 22.28
N TYR A 8 2.74 29.81 22.88
CA TYR A 8 2.55 28.51 22.23
C TYR A 8 1.15 28.27 21.62
N ASP A 9 0.13 29.07 21.94
CA ASP A 9 -1.23 28.89 21.39
C ASP A 9 -1.34 29.30 19.90
N ASN A 10 -0.36 30.06 19.40
CA ASN A 10 -0.30 30.50 18.01
C ASN A 10 0.62 29.66 17.12
N LEU A 11 1.39 28.72 17.68
CA LEU A 11 2.35 27.88 16.93
C LEU A 11 1.66 26.84 16.03
N TRP A 12 0.45 26.40 16.38
CA TRP A 12 -0.28 25.37 15.62
C TRP A 12 -1.08 25.92 14.44
N LYS A 13 -1.35 27.23 14.40
CA LYS A 13 -1.90 27.92 13.22
C LYS A 13 -0.87 28.04 12.09
N MET A 14 0.40 27.70 12.35
CA MET A 14 1.50 27.79 11.38
C MET A 14 1.89 26.44 10.75
N ILE A 15 1.27 25.32 11.13
CA ILE A 15 1.56 24.03 10.50
C ILE A 15 0.45 23.75 9.48
N PRO A 16 0.72 23.80 8.17
CA PRO A 16 -0.29 23.54 7.16
C PRO A 16 -0.78 22.09 7.29
N GLU A 17 -2.10 21.91 7.32
CA GLU A 17 -2.70 20.61 7.01
C GLU A 17 -2.32 20.25 5.57
N ILE A 18 -1.67 19.10 5.38
CA ILE A 18 -1.29 18.61 4.05
C ILE A 18 -2.32 17.57 3.65
N TRP A 19 -3.17 17.92 2.70
CA TRP A 19 -4.12 17.05 2.03
C TRP A 19 -3.70 16.93 0.57
N PHE A 20 -3.63 15.71 0.04
CA PHE A 20 -3.38 15.47 -1.38
C PHE A 20 -4.41 14.47 -1.90
N LEU A 21 -4.82 14.66 -3.14
CA LEU A 21 -5.74 13.76 -3.83
C LEU A 21 -4.93 12.64 -4.49
N VAL A 22 -5.48 11.43 -4.50
CA VAL A 22 -4.84 10.29 -5.15
C VAL A 22 -5.72 9.82 -6.30
N HIS A 23 -5.14 9.78 -7.48
CA HIS A 23 -5.73 9.18 -8.67
C HIS A 23 -5.05 7.83 -8.93
N ILE A 24 -5.83 6.75 -8.97
CA ILE A 24 -5.33 5.41 -9.30
C ILE A 24 -6.03 4.94 -10.57
N GLU A 25 -5.26 4.52 -11.57
CA GLU A 25 -5.78 3.90 -12.78
C GLU A 25 -5.23 2.47 -12.92
N ILE A 26 -6.13 1.49 -13.07
CA ILE A 26 -5.79 0.08 -13.25
C ILE A 26 -6.05 -0.30 -14.71
N GLN A 27 -5.06 -0.89 -15.39
CA GLN A 27 -5.14 -1.18 -16.82
C GLN A 27 -4.61 -2.59 -17.12
N ALA A 28 -5.47 -3.45 -17.67
CA ALA A 28 -5.15 -4.86 -17.97
C ALA A 28 -4.65 -5.12 -19.40
N GLN A 29 -4.66 -4.11 -20.26
CA GLN A 29 -4.23 -4.22 -21.65
C GLN A 29 -3.50 -2.94 -22.08
N PRO A 30 -2.42 -3.05 -22.88
CA PRO A 30 -1.75 -1.88 -23.42
C PRO A 30 -2.70 -1.04 -24.26
N GLN A 31 -2.71 0.27 -24.03
CA GLN A 31 -3.52 1.22 -24.79
C GLN A 31 -2.69 2.42 -25.21
N SER A 32 -2.83 2.81 -26.48
CA SER A 32 -2.28 4.06 -26.97
C SER A 32 -2.96 5.24 -26.27
N GLY A 33 -2.16 6.23 -25.87
CA GLY A 33 -2.67 7.44 -25.20
C GLY A 33 -2.98 7.27 -23.71
N PHE A 34 -2.58 6.16 -23.08
CA PHE A 34 -2.69 5.95 -21.63
C PHE A 34 -2.07 7.12 -20.84
N GLU A 35 -0.87 7.57 -21.22
CA GLU A 35 -0.14 8.66 -20.59
C GLU A 35 -0.94 9.97 -20.67
N LYS A 36 -1.51 10.26 -21.84
CA LYS A 36 -2.35 11.44 -22.06
C LYS A 36 -3.61 11.39 -21.20
N ARG A 37 -4.21 10.21 -21.03
CA ARG A 37 -5.39 10.02 -20.19
C ARG A 37 -5.06 10.23 -18.71
N MET A 38 -3.95 9.67 -18.23
CA MET A 38 -3.41 9.91 -16.89
C MET A 38 -3.21 11.41 -16.62
N PHE A 39 -2.65 12.14 -17.60
CA PHE A 39 -2.52 13.60 -17.54
C PHE A 39 -3.86 14.32 -17.45
N VAL A 40 -4.81 13.98 -18.33
CA VAL A 40 -6.14 14.62 -18.36
C VAL A 40 -6.88 14.40 -17.04
N TYR A 41 -6.83 13.19 -16.46
CA TYR A 41 -7.47 12.93 -15.17
C TYR A 41 -6.80 13.69 -14.03
N ASN A 42 -5.47 13.68 -13.96
CA ASN A 42 -4.72 14.46 -12.98
C ASN A 42 -5.10 15.94 -13.04
N TYR A 43 -5.05 16.53 -14.23
CA TYR A 43 -5.39 17.94 -14.45
C TYR A 43 -6.84 18.25 -14.09
N ARG A 44 -7.80 17.40 -14.49
CA ARG A 44 -9.23 17.64 -14.18
C ARG A 44 -9.54 17.56 -12.69
N ILE A 45 -8.88 16.65 -11.97
CA ILE A 45 -9.04 16.54 -10.51
C ILE A 45 -8.40 17.77 -9.85
N PHE A 46 -7.20 18.17 -10.30
CA PHE A 46 -6.54 19.37 -9.82
C PHE A 46 -7.43 20.61 -10.03
N ASP A 47 -7.95 20.81 -11.24
CA ASP A 47 -8.81 21.94 -11.61
C ASP A 47 -10.13 21.98 -10.82
N LEU A 48 -10.73 20.81 -10.58
CA LEU A 48 -12.01 20.70 -9.86
C LEU A 48 -11.88 20.99 -8.36
N TYR A 49 -10.77 20.56 -7.74
CA TYR A 49 -10.61 20.62 -6.29
C TYR A 49 -9.59 21.65 -5.82
N ASP A 50 -8.86 22.29 -6.74
CA ASP A 50 -7.76 23.22 -6.45
C ASP A 50 -6.74 22.64 -5.46
N HIS A 51 -6.44 21.34 -5.62
CA HIS A 51 -5.58 20.58 -4.72
C HIS A 51 -4.61 19.69 -5.50
N GLU A 52 -3.40 19.52 -4.97
CA GLU A 52 -2.37 18.65 -5.55
C GLU A 52 -2.88 17.21 -5.69
N VAL A 53 -2.59 16.60 -6.85
CA VAL A 53 -3.03 15.25 -7.20
C VAL A 53 -1.82 14.36 -7.49
N VAL A 54 -1.73 13.25 -6.78
CA VAL A 54 -0.77 12.18 -7.03
C VAL A 54 -1.43 11.11 -7.87
N SER A 55 -0.91 10.86 -9.07
CA SER A 55 -1.38 9.79 -9.96
C SER A 55 -0.54 8.52 -9.79
N LEU A 56 -1.17 7.34 -9.84
CA LEU A 56 -0.53 6.02 -9.82
C LEU A 56 -1.16 5.11 -10.88
N ALA A 57 -0.32 4.47 -11.69
CA ALA A 57 -0.74 3.44 -12.63
C ALA A 57 -0.51 2.03 -12.06
N VAL A 58 -1.51 1.16 -12.16
CA VAL A 58 -1.41 -0.26 -11.85
C VAL A 58 -1.64 -1.06 -13.13
N LEU A 59 -0.61 -1.73 -13.63
CA LEU A 59 -0.63 -2.43 -14.91
C LEU A 59 -0.77 -3.93 -14.70
N ALA A 60 -1.81 -4.52 -15.26
CA ALA A 60 -2.15 -5.93 -15.15
C ALA A 60 -2.03 -6.67 -16.50
N ASP A 61 -1.33 -6.07 -17.47
CA ASP A 61 -1.08 -6.66 -18.77
C ASP A 61 0.16 -7.58 -18.77
N ASN A 62 0.27 -8.38 -19.82
CA ASN A 62 1.33 -9.38 -19.98
C ASN A 62 2.58 -8.86 -20.71
N ASP A 63 2.62 -7.61 -21.19
CA ASP A 63 3.79 -7.08 -21.90
C ASP A 63 4.79 -6.51 -20.88
N PRO A 64 5.94 -7.17 -20.63
CA PRO A 64 6.89 -6.71 -19.61
C PRO A 64 7.49 -5.34 -19.90
N ASN A 65 7.46 -4.90 -21.17
CA ASN A 65 8.07 -3.65 -21.64
C ASN A 65 7.10 -2.47 -21.63
N TRP A 66 5.79 -2.74 -21.58
CA TRP A 66 4.81 -1.66 -21.52
C TRP A 66 4.73 -1.08 -20.10
N ARG A 67 5.42 0.07 -19.92
CA ARG A 67 5.56 0.81 -18.65
C ARG A 67 5.47 2.33 -18.87
N PRO A 68 4.30 2.82 -19.33
CA PRO A 68 4.06 4.25 -19.48
C PRO A 68 4.18 4.96 -18.12
N HIS A 69 5.09 5.91 -17.99
CA HIS A 69 5.42 6.55 -16.70
C HIS A 69 5.28 8.08 -16.71
N GLY A 70 4.95 8.68 -17.85
CA GLY A 70 4.79 10.12 -17.93
C GLY A 70 4.24 10.59 -19.27
N PHE A 71 3.65 11.78 -19.26
CA PHE A 71 3.15 12.48 -20.44
C PHE A 71 3.77 13.87 -20.51
N ARG A 72 4.22 14.28 -21.71
CA ARG A 72 4.86 15.57 -21.92
C ARG A 72 4.41 16.17 -23.24
N TYR A 73 4.16 17.47 -23.25
CA TYR A 73 3.95 18.25 -24.47
C TYR A 73 4.52 19.66 -24.29
N GLY A 74 4.91 20.30 -25.39
CA GLY A 74 5.46 21.64 -25.34
C GLY A 74 5.90 22.14 -26.71
N ASP A 75 5.88 23.46 -26.87
CA ASP A 75 6.38 24.18 -28.03
C ASP A 75 6.74 25.62 -27.62
N PHE A 76 7.60 26.30 -28.39
CA PHE A 76 8.01 27.70 -28.17
C PHE A 76 8.47 28.03 -26.74
N GLY A 77 9.16 27.10 -26.08
CA GLY A 77 9.66 27.28 -24.71
C GLY A 77 8.62 27.05 -23.61
N SER A 78 7.39 26.69 -23.96
CA SER A 78 6.38 26.21 -23.00
C SER A 78 6.45 24.69 -22.92
N LEU A 79 6.55 24.15 -21.70
CA LEU A 79 6.57 22.70 -21.45
C LEU A 79 5.57 22.36 -20.34
N THR A 80 4.76 21.35 -20.59
CA THR A 80 3.89 20.73 -19.60
C THR A 80 4.22 19.25 -19.50
N SER A 81 4.33 18.75 -18.28
CA SER A 81 4.69 17.35 -18.00
C SER A 81 3.99 16.84 -16.76
N LEU A 82 3.56 15.58 -16.82
CA LEU A 82 3.18 14.78 -15.65
C LEU A 82 4.02 13.51 -15.67
N GLU A 83 4.71 13.23 -14.57
CA GLU A 83 5.35 11.94 -14.32
C GLU A 83 4.55 11.23 -13.22
N PHE A 84 4.40 9.92 -13.33
CA PHE A 84 3.64 9.14 -12.36
C PHE A 84 4.25 7.76 -12.13
N PRO A 85 4.20 7.24 -10.89
CA PRO A 85 4.61 5.88 -10.59
C PRO A 85 3.76 4.83 -11.31
N VAL A 86 4.41 3.70 -11.60
CA VAL A 86 3.83 2.53 -12.25
C VAL A 86 4.15 1.30 -11.42
N VAL A 87 3.12 0.54 -11.07
CA VAL A 87 3.25 -0.79 -10.46
C VAL A 87 2.73 -1.80 -11.46
N LYS A 88 3.55 -2.79 -11.85
CA LYS A 88 3.09 -3.88 -12.71
C LYS A 88 2.82 -5.10 -11.85
N ILE A 89 1.63 -5.65 -11.99
CA ILE A 89 1.19 -6.80 -11.21
C ILE A 89 2.10 -8.01 -11.46
N SER A 90 2.59 -8.18 -12.68
CA SER A 90 3.56 -9.25 -13.03
C SER A 90 4.91 -9.15 -12.33
N ASP A 91 5.25 -7.99 -11.74
CA ASP A 91 6.50 -7.83 -10.97
C ASP A 91 6.36 -8.38 -9.55
N TYR A 92 5.14 -8.67 -9.14
CA TYR A 92 4.84 -9.29 -7.86
C TYR A 92 4.90 -10.80 -8.02
N ASP A 93 5.78 -11.45 -7.26
CA ASP A 93 5.90 -12.91 -7.24
C ASP A 93 4.58 -13.52 -6.71
N PHE A 94 3.92 -14.30 -7.57
CA PHE A 94 2.61 -14.90 -7.34
C PHE A 94 2.68 -16.33 -6.82
N GLY A 95 3.78 -16.76 -6.20
CA GLY A 95 3.94 -18.13 -5.68
C GLY A 95 2.67 -18.70 -5.04
N ASP A 96 2.05 -17.93 -4.12
CA ASP A 96 0.84 -18.33 -3.39
C ASP A 96 -0.47 -17.73 -3.93
N SER A 97 -0.41 -16.82 -4.90
CA SER A 97 -1.58 -16.18 -5.53
C SER A 97 -2.63 -15.58 -4.57
N TRP A 98 -2.19 -15.04 -3.43
CA TRP A 98 -3.07 -14.35 -2.48
C TRP A 98 -3.78 -13.15 -3.13
N ARG A 99 -5.11 -13.08 -2.96
CA ARG A 99 -5.92 -11.95 -3.40
C ARG A 99 -6.34 -11.11 -2.20
N HIS A 100 -6.15 -9.80 -2.29
CA HIS A 100 -6.59 -8.83 -1.30
C HIS A 100 -7.57 -7.86 -1.94
N ASP A 101 -8.72 -7.68 -1.31
CA ASP A 101 -9.67 -6.63 -1.66
C ASP A 101 -9.37 -5.39 -0.81
N VAL A 102 -9.26 -4.22 -1.45
CA VAL A 102 -9.03 -2.95 -0.77
C VAL A 102 -10.25 -2.06 -0.99
N LEU A 103 -11.02 -1.83 0.07
CA LEU A 103 -12.18 -0.96 0.07
C LEU A 103 -11.83 0.40 0.68
N PHE A 104 -12.22 1.47 -0.01
CA PHE A 104 -12.16 2.82 0.55
C PHE A 104 -13.46 3.12 1.31
N GLU A 105 -13.40 3.18 2.63
CA GLU A 105 -14.57 3.38 3.49
C GLU A 105 -14.89 4.85 3.77
N GLY A 106 -13.92 5.76 3.63
CA GLY A 106 -14.14 7.19 3.82
C GLY A 106 -12.89 8.01 4.11
N LEU A 107 -13.07 9.31 4.32
CA LEU A 107 -12.03 10.27 4.67
C LEU A 107 -12.11 10.62 6.17
N LEU A 108 -10.95 10.69 6.82
CA LEU A 108 -10.83 11.14 8.20
C LEU A 108 -9.86 12.31 8.30
N VAL A 109 -10.18 13.27 9.16
CA VAL A 109 -9.27 14.39 9.48
C VAL A 109 -8.02 13.85 10.16
N LYS A 110 -6.86 14.30 9.67
CA LYS A 110 -5.56 13.92 10.24
C LYS A 110 -5.50 14.32 11.72
N GLU A 111 -5.21 13.36 12.57
CA GLU A 111 -5.01 13.62 13.99
C GLU A 111 -3.67 14.31 14.23
N LYS A 112 -3.70 15.39 15.00
CA LYS A 112 -2.51 16.14 15.39
C LYS A 112 -1.56 15.27 16.22
N GLY A 113 -0.28 15.23 15.83
CA GLY A 113 0.75 14.44 16.51
C GLY A 113 0.70 12.94 16.24
N ALA A 114 -0.30 12.45 15.49
CA ALA A 114 -0.40 11.05 15.12
C ALA A 114 0.62 10.67 14.04
N ARG A 115 1.19 9.47 14.17
CA ARG A 115 2.01 8.82 13.14
C ARG A 115 1.14 7.91 12.29
N TYR A 116 1.30 8.01 10.98
CA TYR A 116 0.59 7.20 9.99
C TYR A 116 1.57 6.39 9.14
N PRO A 117 1.14 5.26 8.54
CA PRO A 117 -0.19 4.65 8.67
C PRO A 117 -0.46 4.05 10.07
N LYS A 118 -1.74 3.87 10.41
CA LYS A 118 -2.22 3.22 11.63
C LYS A 118 -3.05 2.00 11.28
N CYS A 119 -2.86 0.92 12.03
CA CYS A 119 -3.80 -0.20 12.04
C CYS A 119 -4.81 0.09 13.15
N LEU A 120 -6.05 0.37 12.77
CA LEU A 120 -7.12 0.66 13.72
C LEU A 120 -7.79 -0.62 14.25
N GLY A 121 -7.68 -1.70 13.49
CA GLY A 121 -8.34 -2.97 13.78
C GLY A 121 -7.98 -4.01 12.73
N GLY A 122 -8.48 -5.22 12.96
CA GLY A 122 -8.35 -6.38 12.09
C GLY A 122 -8.81 -7.63 12.82
N GLU A 123 -8.90 -8.72 12.09
CA GLU A 123 -9.41 -9.99 12.58
C GLU A 123 -8.58 -11.12 11.97
N ARG A 124 -8.37 -12.17 12.78
CA ARG A 124 -7.61 -13.38 12.43
C ARG A 124 -6.13 -13.13 12.10
N ALA A 125 -5.32 -14.16 12.25
CA ALA A 125 -3.92 -14.08 11.87
C ALA A 125 -3.78 -14.09 10.35
N CYS A 126 -2.76 -13.41 9.83
CA CYS A 126 -2.39 -13.57 8.44
C CYS A 126 -1.93 -15.03 8.20
N PRO A 127 -2.26 -15.63 7.05
CA PRO A 127 -1.67 -16.89 6.63
C PRO A 127 -0.14 -16.81 6.67
N PRO A 128 0.57 -17.88 7.09
CA PRO A 128 2.01 -17.95 6.97
C PRO A 128 2.44 -17.72 5.52
N GLU A 129 3.49 -16.93 5.31
CA GLU A 129 4.13 -16.82 3.99
C GLU A 129 4.57 -18.19 3.49
N ASP A 130 4.47 -18.39 2.17
CA ASP A 130 4.85 -19.60 1.45
C ASP A 130 4.09 -20.86 1.90
N CYS A 131 2.88 -20.71 2.43
CA CYS A 131 2.05 -21.85 2.85
C CYS A 131 1.25 -22.47 1.70
N GLY A 132 1.51 -22.13 0.43
CA GLY A 132 0.82 -22.72 -0.72
C GLY A 132 -0.54 -22.08 -1.02
N GLY A 133 -0.68 -20.78 -0.73
CA GLY A 133 -1.88 -20.01 -0.98
C GLY A 133 -3.09 -20.47 -0.16
N VAL A 134 -4.29 -20.23 -0.69
CA VAL A 134 -5.56 -20.52 0.01
C VAL A 134 -5.70 -22.00 0.36
N SER A 135 -5.33 -22.90 -0.56
CA SER A 135 -5.47 -24.34 -0.35
C SER A 135 -4.53 -24.83 0.74
N GLY A 136 -3.23 -24.52 0.64
CA GLY A 136 -2.26 -24.97 1.62
C GLY A 136 -2.46 -24.33 2.99
N TYR A 137 -3.04 -23.12 3.07
CA TYR A 137 -3.47 -22.55 4.35
C TYR A 137 -4.55 -23.39 5.04
N TYR A 138 -5.59 -23.82 4.32
CA TYR A 138 -6.65 -24.66 4.93
C TYR A 138 -6.14 -26.04 5.33
N GLU A 139 -5.26 -26.64 4.51
CA GLU A 139 -4.58 -27.89 4.84
C GLU A 139 -3.76 -27.76 6.13
N LEU A 140 -2.97 -26.68 6.26
CA LEU A 140 -2.27 -26.34 7.49
C LEU A 140 -3.22 -26.23 8.69
N LEU A 141 -4.37 -25.55 8.55
CA LEU A 141 -5.35 -25.46 9.63
C LEU A 141 -5.93 -26.82 10.03
N ASP A 142 -6.17 -27.70 9.06
CA ASP A 142 -6.73 -29.03 9.34
C ASP A 142 -5.69 -29.94 10.01
N ILE A 143 -4.43 -29.89 9.58
CA ILE A 143 -3.32 -30.57 10.24
C ILE A 143 -3.19 -30.08 11.69
N LEU A 144 -3.18 -28.76 11.93
CA LEU A 144 -2.99 -28.20 13.27
C LEU A 144 -4.13 -28.50 14.25
N LYS A 145 -5.34 -28.82 13.76
CA LYS A 145 -6.47 -29.23 14.61
C LYS A 145 -6.31 -30.62 15.20
N ASP A 146 -5.52 -31.50 14.57
CA ASP A 146 -5.32 -32.88 15.02
C ASP A 146 -3.84 -33.14 15.35
N PRO A 147 -3.44 -33.08 16.63
CA PRO A 147 -2.09 -33.44 17.07
C PRO A 147 -1.67 -34.89 16.75
N LYS A 148 -2.58 -35.75 16.29
CA LYS A 148 -2.29 -37.11 15.85
C LYS A 148 -2.18 -37.25 14.33
N HIS A 149 -2.41 -36.17 13.59
CA HIS A 149 -2.23 -36.17 12.13
C HIS A 149 -0.81 -36.57 11.78
N GLU A 150 -0.64 -37.38 10.73
CA GLU A 150 0.67 -37.93 10.36
C GLU A 150 1.70 -36.82 10.03
N GLU A 151 1.24 -35.72 9.45
CA GLU A 151 2.05 -34.55 9.10
C GLU A 151 2.17 -33.48 10.21
N TYR A 152 1.57 -33.69 11.39
CA TYR A 152 1.52 -32.67 12.44
C TYR A 152 2.90 -32.19 12.89
N GLU A 153 3.81 -33.13 13.21
CA GLU A 153 5.15 -32.79 13.68
C GLU A 153 5.99 -32.09 12.61
N GLU A 154 5.83 -32.47 11.34
CA GLU A 154 6.51 -31.83 10.22
C GLU A 154 6.00 -30.39 10.04
N MET A 155 4.68 -30.19 10.06
CA MET A 155 4.06 -28.87 9.95
C MET A 155 4.49 -27.94 11.09
N ILE A 156 4.56 -28.45 12.33
CA ILE A 156 5.08 -27.69 13.48
C ILE A 156 6.55 -27.34 13.31
N SER A 157 7.37 -28.25 12.78
CA SER A 157 8.78 -27.99 12.48
C SER A 157 8.92 -26.89 11.42
N TRP A 158 8.12 -26.93 10.36
CA TRP A 158 8.08 -25.91 9.31
C TRP A 158 7.71 -24.53 9.87
N LEU A 159 6.65 -24.44 10.69
CA LEU A 159 6.23 -23.19 11.33
C LEU A 159 7.33 -22.58 12.23
N LYS A 160 8.06 -23.41 12.97
CA LYS A 160 9.19 -22.98 13.83
C LYS A 160 10.40 -22.55 13.00
N GLY A 161 10.68 -23.25 11.91
CA GLY A 161 11.85 -23.05 11.05
C GLY A 161 11.71 -21.88 10.07
N HIS A 162 10.49 -21.40 9.82
CA HIS A 162 10.26 -20.25 8.96
C HIS A 162 10.98 -18.99 9.47
N PHE A 163 11.47 -18.12 8.56
CA PHE A 163 12.23 -16.91 8.92
C PHE A 163 11.50 -15.99 9.92
N LYS A 164 10.17 -15.93 9.83
CA LYS A 164 9.30 -15.16 10.75
C LYS A 164 8.92 -15.89 12.04
N ASN A 165 9.26 -17.18 12.15
CA ASN A 165 8.87 -18.10 13.22
C ASN A 165 7.39 -17.96 13.60
N TYR A 166 6.54 -18.67 12.87
CA TYR A 166 5.09 -18.59 13.04
C TYR A 166 4.56 -19.38 14.24
N HIS A 167 5.38 -20.19 14.91
CA HIS A 167 4.93 -21.03 16.02
C HIS A 167 5.04 -20.32 17.40
N PRO A 168 4.01 -20.40 18.27
CA PRO A 168 2.70 -21.01 18.04
C PRO A 168 1.84 -20.17 17.08
N TYR A 169 1.22 -20.85 16.11
CA TYR A 169 0.31 -20.22 15.16
C TYR A 169 -1.12 -20.39 15.66
N ASP A 170 -1.82 -19.28 15.85
CA ASP A 170 -3.24 -19.24 16.20
C ASP A 170 -3.98 -18.43 15.13
N PRO A 171 -4.79 -19.08 14.27
CA PRO A 171 -5.46 -18.41 13.16
C PRO A 171 -6.48 -17.37 13.61
N GLU A 172 -6.93 -17.41 14.87
CA GLU A 172 -7.99 -16.52 15.36
C GLU A 172 -7.44 -15.27 16.05
N VAL A 173 -6.11 -15.16 16.21
CA VAL A 173 -5.49 -14.07 16.95
C VAL A 173 -4.94 -12.99 16.03
N PHE A 174 -5.58 -11.81 16.08
CA PHE A 174 -5.05 -10.56 15.55
C PHE A 174 -4.83 -9.54 16.67
N LYS A 175 -3.73 -8.78 16.60
CA LYS A 175 -3.43 -7.69 17.57
C LYS A 175 -2.95 -6.44 16.83
N PRO A 176 -3.79 -5.40 16.65
CA PRO A 176 -3.43 -4.19 15.92
C PRO A 176 -2.14 -3.53 16.44
N GLU A 177 -1.89 -3.60 17.74
CA GLU A 177 -0.74 -2.98 18.41
C GLU A 177 0.57 -3.69 18.09
N LYS A 178 0.52 -4.91 17.55
CA LYS A 178 1.70 -5.64 17.07
C LYS A 178 2.06 -5.27 15.63
N VAL A 179 1.19 -4.60 14.89
CA VAL A 179 1.48 -4.16 13.52
C VAL A 179 2.62 -3.14 13.55
N ARG A 180 3.61 -3.35 12.69
CA ARG A 180 4.79 -2.49 12.56
C ARG A 180 4.87 -1.99 11.13
N PHE A 181 4.53 -0.72 10.93
CA PHE A 181 4.70 -0.09 9.64
C PHE A 181 6.14 0.40 9.49
N SER A 182 6.76 0.05 8.36
CA SER A 182 8.06 0.60 8.00
C SER A 182 7.95 2.09 7.67
N ASN A 183 9.05 2.81 7.91
CA ASN A 183 9.12 4.25 7.74
C ASN A 183 8.63 4.67 6.32
N PRO A 184 7.58 5.51 6.22
CA PRO A 184 7.01 5.91 4.93
C PRO A 184 8.02 6.58 4.00
N THR A 185 8.90 7.43 4.52
CA THR A 185 9.96 8.08 3.74
C THR A 185 10.95 7.05 3.20
N THR A 186 11.38 6.09 4.01
CA THR A 186 12.28 5.03 3.54
C THR A 186 11.63 4.18 2.46
N ARG A 187 10.35 3.82 2.61
CA ARG A 187 9.60 3.08 1.57
C ARG A 187 9.49 3.88 0.28
N TRP A 188 9.15 5.16 0.36
CA TRP A 188 9.06 6.05 -0.79
C TRP A 188 10.39 6.11 -1.55
N LYS A 189 11.51 6.28 -0.84
CA LYS A 189 12.84 6.29 -1.46
C LYS A 189 13.14 4.96 -2.16
N LYS A 190 12.95 3.82 -1.48
CA LYS A 190 13.18 2.50 -2.08
C LYS A 190 12.32 2.22 -3.32
N ALA A 191 11.07 2.69 -3.32
CA ALA A 191 10.14 2.43 -4.40
C ALA A 191 10.36 3.34 -5.62
N PHE A 192 10.80 4.59 -5.41
CA PHE A 192 10.75 5.63 -6.45
C PHE A 192 12.04 6.43 -6.65
N GLN A 193 13.03 6.33 -5.76
CA GLN A 193 14.35 6.91 -6.00
C GLN A 193 15.25 5.82 -6.56
N ARG A 194 15.67 5.98 -7.82
CA ARG A 194 16.71 5.16 -8.44
C ARG A 194 18.06 5.57 -7.85
N ASP A 195 18.90 4.58 -7.57
CA ASP A 195 20.35 4.78 -7.42
C ASP A 195 20.97 5.27 -8.73
#